data_AF-A0A4Q3G358-F1
#
_entry.id   AF-A0A4Q3G358-F1
#
_cell.length_a   1.000
_cell.length_b   1.000
_cell.length_c   1.000
_cell.angle_alpha   90.00
_cell.angle_beta   90.00
_cell.angle_gamma   90.00
#
_symmetry.space_group_name_H-M   'P 1'
#
loop_
_entity.id
_entity.type
_entity.pdbx_description
1 polymer ?
#
loop_
_entity_poly.entity_id
_entity_poly.type
_entity_poly.pdbx_seq_one_letter_code
_entity_poly.pdbx_strand_id
1 'polypeptide(L)' 'MPTGSLSLDMALGIGGIPQGRIIEIYGPESGGKSTLALHCCAQAQKAGGTVLYIDAEHAMDPEYAAKLGVDIDKLYIS' A
#
# COMPACT_ATOMS: atom_id res chain seq x y z
N MET A 1 0.35 8.71 7.21
CA MET A 1 1.25 8.08 6.21
C MET A 1 0.70 8.39 4.83
N PRO A 2 1.47 9.02 3.93
CA PRO A 2 0.99 9.33 2.57
C PRO A 2 0.51 8.07 1.83
N THR A 3 -0.49 8.22 0.97
CA THR A 3 -1.06 7.12 0.17
C THR A 3 -0.32 6.89 -1.14
N GLY A 4 0.55 7.84 -1.54
CA GLY A 4 1.15 7.88 -2.87
C GLY A 4 0.31 8.65 -3.90
N SER A 5 -0.88 9.11 -3.53
CA SER A 5 -1.73 9.98 -4.33
C SER A 5 -2.02 11.29 -3.60
N LEU A 6 -1.53 12.41 -4.14
CA LEU A 6 -1.72 13.72 -3.54
C LEU A 6 -3.21 14.08 -3.36
N SER A 7 -4.05 13.75 -4.35
CA SER A 7 -5.48 14.04 -4.29
C SER A 7 -6.18 13.24 -3.20
N LEU A 8 -5.80 11.99 -2.97
CA LEU A 8 -6.36 11.16 -1.90
C LEU A 8 -5.89 11.63 -0.53
N ASP A 9 -4.61 11.99 -0.39
CA ASP A 9 -4.05 12.51 0.87
C ASP A 9 -4.76 13.80 1.30
N MET A 10 -5.09 14.67 0.35
CA MET A 10 -5.92 15.86 0.58
C MET A 10 -7.35 15.49 0.96
N ALA A 11 -7.98 14.54 0.25
CA ALA A 11 -9.36 14.11 0.52
C ALA A 11 -9.53 13.48 1.92
N LEU A 12 -8.49 12.82 2.44
CA LEU A 12 -8.48 12.26 3.79
C LEU A 12 -8.38 13.33 4.90
N GLY A 13 -8.10 14.60 4.55
CA GLY A 13 -8.09 15.74 5.47
C GLY A 13 -6.91 15.80 6.45
N ILE A 14 -6.18 14.70 6.63
CA ILE A 14 -5.02 14.59 7.53
C ILE A 14 -3.70 14.32 6.78
N GLY A 15 -3.71 14.40 5.44
CA GLY A 15 -2.52 14.19 4.61
C GLY A 15 -2.13 12.71 4.44
N GLY A 16 -3.10 11.79 4.53
CA GLY A 16 -2.91 10.37 4.26
C GLY A 16 -3.59 9.46 5.28
N ILE A 17 -3.12 8.23 5.38
CA ILE A 17 -3.68 7.18 6.25
C ILE A 17 -3.24 7.39 7.71
N PRO A 18 -4.15 7.32 8.70
CA PRO A 18 -3.79 7.39 10.12
C PRO A 18 -3.08 6.12 10.59
N GLN A 19 -2.04 6.27 11.41
CA GLN A 19 -1.33 5.14 12.02
C GLN A 19 -2.10 4.57 13.23
N GLY A 20 -1.93 3.27 13.50
CA GLY A 20 -2.60 2.60 14.62
C GLY A 20 -4.11 2.42 14.45
N ARG A 21 -4.61 2.47 13.21
CA ARG A 21 -6.03 2.31 12.87
C ARG A 21 -6.20 1.26 11.77
N ILE A 22 -7.35 0.61 11.76
CA ILE A 22 -7.76 -0.28 10.68
C ILE A 22 -8.34 0.57 9.55
N ILE A 23 -7.98 0.23 8.31
CA ILE A 23 -8.41 0.89 7.08
C ILE A 23 -8.97 -0.17 6.15
N GLU A 24 -10.09 0.14 5.50
CA GLU A 24 -10.70 -0.71 4.47
C GLU A 24 -10.62 -0.01 3.11
N ILE A 25 -10.15 -0.73 2.09
CA ILE A 25 -10.16 -0.30 0.69
C ILE A 25 -11.01 -1.32 -0.07
N TYR A 26 -12.23 -0.92 -0.45
CA TYR A 26 -13.18 -1.79 -1.14
C TYR A 26 -13.58 -1.23 -2.50
N GLY A 27 -14.11 -2.09 -3.37
CA GLY A 27 -14.50 -1.72 -4.73
C GLY A 27 -14.44 -2.90 -5.71
N PRO A 28 -14.90 -2.70 -6.96
CA PRO A 28 -14.95 -3.75 -7.96
C PRO A 28 -13.56 -4.33 -8.28
N GLU A 29 -13.54 -5.53 -8.86
CA GLU A 29 -12.33 -6.12 -9.43
C GLU A 29 -11.68 -5.14 -10.42
N SER A 30 -10.35 -5.11 -10.46
CA SER A 30 -9.58 -4.15 -11.28
C SER A 30 -9.80 -2.66 -10.96
N GLY A 31 -10.47 -2.31 -9.84
CA GLY A 31 -10.65 -0.93 -9.38
C GLY A 31 -9.40 -0.26 -8.75
N GLY A 32 -8.22 -0.86 -8.86
CA GLY A 32 -6.96 -0.29 -8.34
C GLY A 32 -6.71 -0.48 -6.84
N LYS A 33 -7.50 -1.31 -6.15
CA LYS A 33 -7.38 -1.57 -4.70
C LYS A 33 -5.98 -2.06 -4.29
N SER A 34 -5.51 -3.13 -4.94
CA SER A 34 -4.20 -3.72 -4.64
C SER A 34 -3.06 -2.78 -5.02
N THR A 35 -3.19 -2.03 -6.12
CA THR A 35 -2.23 -0.98 -6.49
C THR A 35 -2.12 0.09 -5.41
N LEU A 36 -3.25 0.57 -4.87
CA LEU A 36 -3.24 1.54 -3.78
C LEU A 36 -2.63 0.96 -2.51
N ALA A 37 -2.94 -0.29 -2.16
CA ALA A 37 -2.34 -0.97 -1.02
C ALA A 37 -0.81 -1.11 -1.17
N LEU A 38 -0.31 -1.45 -2.36
CA LEU A 38 1.13 -1.52 -2.65
C LEU A 38 1.81 -0.15 -2.58
N HIS A 39 1.15 0.93 -3.03
CA HIS A 39 1.67 2.28 -2.81
C HIS A 39 1.77 2.63 -1.32
N CYS A 40 0.79 2.23 -0.51
CA CYS A 40 0.84 2.42 0.94
C CYS A 40 2.02 1.65 1.56
N CYS A 41 2.28 0.42 1.09
CA CYS A 41 3.45 -0.37 1.49
C CYS A 41 4.77 0.35 1.15
N ALA A 42 4.89 0.85 -0.09
CA ALA A 42 6.06 1.59 -0.53
C ALA A 42 6.28 2.87 0.30
N GLN A 43 5.23 3.62 0.61
CA GLN A 43 5.33 4.82 1.48
C GLN A 43 5.74 4.45 2.91
N ALA A 44 5.23 3.35 3.45
CA ALA A 44 5.63 2.85 4.77
C ALA A 44 7.12 2.49 4.81
N GLN A 45 7.60 1.73 3.82
CA GLN A 45 9.02 1.36 3.70
C GLN A 45 9.92 2.58 3.50
N LYS A 46 9.50 3.55 2.68
CA LYS A 46 10.23 4.81 2.47
C LYS A 46 10.39 5.62 3.75
N ALA A 47 9.44 5.53 4.68
CA ALA A 47 9.53 6.13 6.00
C ALA A 47 10.36 5.31 7.01
N GLY A 48 11.01 4.22 6.57
CA GLY A 48 11.78 3.31 7.43
C GLY A 48 10.93 2.26 8.15
N GLY A 49 9.65 2.13 7.79
CA GLY A 49 8.74 1.14 8.38
C GLY A 49 8.96 -0.27 7.85
N THR A 50 8.57 -1.25 8.65
CA THR A 50 8.48 -2.66 8.22
C THR A 50 7.07 -2.96 7.74
N VAL A 51 6.94 -3.72 6.66
CA VAL A 51 5.65 -4.09 6.06
C VAL A 51 5.50 -5.61 6.00
N LEU A 52 4.35 -6.09 6.46
CA LEU A 52 3.85 -7.44 6.22
C LEU A 52 2.69 -7.35 5.23
N TYR A 53 2.81 -8.06 4.11
CA TYR A 53 1.75 -8.18 3.11
C TYR A 53 1.22 -9.61 3.14
N ILE A 54 -0.04 -9.77 3.54
CA ILE A 54 -0.72 -11.07 3.61
C ILE A 54 -1.51 -11.23 2.32
N ASP A 55 -1.04 -12.10 1.43
CA ASP A 55 -1.68 -12.35 0.13
C ASP A 55 -2.53 -13.62 0.17
N ALA A 56 -3.78 -13.48 0.60
CA ALA A 56 -4.72 -14.59 0.62
C ALA A 56 -5.17 -15.04 -0.79
N GLU A 57 -4.96 -14.23 -1.82
CA GLU A 57 -5.41 -14.51 -3.20
C GLU A 57 -4.30 -15.11 -4.08
N HIS A 58 -3.07 -15.22 -3.57
CA HIS A 58 -1.87 -15.63 -4.32
C HIS A 58 -1.73 -14.87 -5.66
N ALA A 59 -2.11 -13.60 -5.67
CA ALA A 59 -2.20 -12.76 -6.86
C ALA A 59 -1.16 -11.64 -6.89
N MET A 60 -0.32 -11.50 -5.86
CA MET A 60 0.70 -10.45 -5.80
C MET A 60 1.81 -10.73 -6.81
N ASP A 61 2.03 -9.77 -7.73
CA ASP A 61 3.16 -9.74 -8.66
C ASP A 61 4.33 -8.92 -8.07
N PRO A 62 5.45 -9.55 -7.66
CA PRO A 62 6.59 -8.85 -7.07
C PRO A 62 7.25 -7.85 -8.03
N GLU A 63 7.24 -8.12 -9.34
CA GLU A 63 7.83 -7.21 -10.33
C GLU A 63 7.00 -5.93 -10.45
N TYR A 64 5.66 -6.07 -10.45
CA TYR A 64 4.76 -4.93 -10.43
C TYR A 64 4.89 -4.13 -9.12
N ALA A 65 4.92 -4.80 -7.97
CA ALA A 65 5.12 -4.15 -6.67
C ALA A 65 6.45 -3.37 -6.59
N ALA A 66 7.54 -3.94 -7.12
CA ALA A 66 8.83 -3.26 -7.21
C ALA A 66 8.76 -1.97 -8.06
N LYS A 67 8.05 -2.02 -9.19
CA LYS A 67 7.83 -0.83 -10.05
C LYS A 67 7.04 0.28 -9.34
N LEU A 68 6.17 -0.07 -8.39
CA LEU A 68 5.45 0.89 -7.54
C LEU A 68 6.29 1.44 -6.37
N GLY A 69 7.53 0.95 -6.20
CA GLY A 69 8.48 1.41 -5.20
C GLY A 69 8.51 0.57 -3.92
N VAL A 70 7.92 -0.62 -3.92
CA VAL A 70 8.03 -1.57 -2.80
C VAL A 70 9.43 -2.20 -2.83
N ASP A 71 10.11 -2.19 -1.69
CA ASP A 71 11.35 -2.92 -1.46
C ASP A 71 11.00 -4.39 -1.20
N ILE A 72 11.04 -5.21 -2.26
CA ILE A 72 10.65 -6.63 -2.23
C ILE A 72 11.53 -7.44 -1.30
N ASP A 73 12.84 -7.13 -1.24
CA ASP A 73 13.79 -7.86 -0.39
C ASP A 73 13.50 -7.66 1.10
N LYS A 74 12.82 -6.57 1.46
CA LYS A 74 12.41 -6.24 2.84
C LYS A 74 10.91 -6.39 3.08
N LEU A 75 10.17 -6.96 2.15
CA LEU A 75 8.74 -7.20 2.29
C LEU A 75 8.53 -8.58 2.92
N TYR A 76 7.90 -8.63 4.10
CA TYR A 76 7.45 -9.89 4.66
C TYR A 76 6.18 -10.31 3.92
N ILE A 77 6.16 -11.50 3.36
CA ILE A 77 5.02 -12.03 2.62
C ILE A 77 4.57 -13.38 3.17
N SER A 78 3.26 -13.57 3.24
CA SER A 78 2.61 -14.82 3.63
C SER A 78 1.40 -15.10 2.75
#